data_AF-A0A1X1V5I6-F1
#
_entry.id   AF-A0A1X1V5I6-F1
#
_cell.length_a   1.000
_cell.length_b   1.000
_cell.length_c   1.000
_cell.angle_alpha   90.00
_cell.angle_beta   90.00
_cell.angle_gamma   90.00
#
_symmetry.space_group_name_H-M   'P 1'
#
loop_
_entity.id
_entity.type
_entity.pdbx_description
1 polymer ?
#
loop_
_entity_poly.entity_id
_entity_poly.type
_entity_poly.pdbx_seq_one_letter_code
_entity_poly.pdbx_strand_id
1 'polypeptide(L)'
;MAEKLDRSIGWSRLPTPLAIPVLIGLRQQLRAHNLYDTGRGAGDKPPYDAELVGDLTARSLNGTHNDLDHPLMGSLGSRFGRNVPLAHTYPEEDERLLDPNPRLISRKLLVREGFQPATTLNLLAAAWIQFEVHDWFSHGTDLSHQWEIPLDDDDPWPNRSRRSKRPAGKHVMRIERTPPDPSPDSQGPPTFVTRDTHWWDSSQIYGGAPNLEFAKALRLGRRGQLRIDDLGLPPEDAEQTLDLNGTAGAFWVGLAILHSLFMREHNAICERLAAEYPHMSDQQLYDKARLVNCALMAKIHTVDWTPAVIAHPTTVVALRANWFGVLGERFRKYFGRITKDEVLQGIPGSPTNQHGVPYSLTEEFVAVYRMHPLIPDHFVFRSVADNKLIAEHELPDLTVRHVRDRLNELKMDDIFYSFGRAYPGAINLHNFPRHLQYFKRYDDSVVDLAAIDILRARERGVPRYNEFRRLLRLKPASSFEELTDNPQWAAELRRIYGDVERVDLMIGLYAEPKPPGFGFSDTAFRIFILMASRRLESDRFFTRDYRPEIYTPAGMDWIDSNTMRTVLLRHFPSLEPALRGVKNPFAPWARVDRR
;
A
#
# COMPACT_ATOMS: atom_id res chain seq x y z
N MET A 1 14.13 -26.21 10.61
CA MET A 1 15.53 -25.82 10.29
C MET A 1 15.64 -24.35 9.91
N ALA A 2 14.88 -23.86 8.92
CA ALA A 2 14.89 -22.45 8.48
C ALA A 2 14.73 -21.44 9.63
N GLU A 3 13.71 -21.59 10.49
CA GLU A 3 13.48 -20.70 11.64
C GLU A 3 14.67 -20.65 12.60
N LYS A 4 15.28 -21.81 12.92
CA LYS A 4 16.45 -21.85 13.81
C LYS A 4 17.67 -21.16 13.20
N LEU A 5 17.89 -21.35 11.89
CA LEU A 5 19.00 -20.73 11.18
C LEU A 5 18.81 -19.21 11.08
N ASP A 6 17.59 -18.78 10.82
CA ASP A 6 17.23 -17.36 10.77
C ASP A 6 17.34 -16.68 12.14
N ARG A 7 16.87 -17.31 13.23
CA ARG A 7 17.00 -16.78 14.59
C ARG A 7 18.44 -16.70 15.10
N SER A 8 19.36 -17.50 14.55
CA SER A 8 20.76 -17.55 14.99
C SER A 8 21.68 -16.66 14.15
N ILE A 9 21.61 -16.76 12.82
CA ILE A 9 22.50 -16.04 11.90
C ILE A 9 21.78 -14.88 11.20
N GLY A 10 20.49 -15.01 10.94
CA GLY A 10 19.69 -14.11 10.12
C GLY A 10 19.79 -14.46 8.63
N TRP A 11 18.65 -14.63 7.96
CA TRP A 11 18.61 -15.01 6.54
C TRP A 11 19.40 -14.05 5.64
N SER A 12 19.41 -12.76 5.98
CA SER A 12 20.06 -11.69 5.20
C SER A 12 21.59 -11.73 5.26
N ARG A 13 22.17 -12.43 6.24
CA ARG A 13 23.63 -12.61 6.35
C ARG A 13 24.14 -13.84 5.61
N LEU A 14 23.23 -14.68 5.09
CA LEU A 14 23.59 -15.89 4.35
C LEU A 14 23.86 -15.57 2.87
N PRO A 15 24.80 -16.27 2.21
CA PRO A 15 24.92 -16.25 0.76
C PRO A 15 23.60 -16.63 0.09
N THR A 16 23.26 -15.98 -1.03
CA THR A 16 21.96 -16.14 -1.71
C THR A 16 21.52 -17.60 -1.93
N PRO A 17 22.37 -18.55 -2.36
CA PRO A 17 21.97 -19.94 -2.52
C PRO A 17 21.49 -20.62 -1.23
N LEU A 18 22.00 -20.21 -0.07
CA LEU A 18 21.57 -20.72 1.24
C LEU A 18 20.39 -19.91 1.81
N ALA A 19 20.33 -18.62 1.51
CA ALA A 19 19.27 -17.73 1.98
C ALA A 19 17.91 -18.02 1.31
N ILE A 20 17.88 -18.41 0.02
CA ILE A 20 16.65 -18.71 -0.71
C ILE A 20 15.85 -19.85 -0.04
N PRO A 21 16.42 -21.04 0.23
CA PRO A 21 15.71 -22.09 0.96
C PRO A 21 15.22 -21.66 2.35
N VAL A 22 15.96 -20.78 3.04
CA VAL A 22 15.52 -20.22 4.33
C VAL A 22 14.28 -19.36 4.15
N LEU A 23 14.26 -18.42 3.20
CA LEU A 23 13.07 -17.60 2.90
C LEU A 23 11.86 -18.43 2.49
N ILE A 24 12.06 -19.46 1.66
CA ILE A 24 11.00 -20.41 1.29
C ILE A 24 10.46 -21.11 2.55
N GLY A 25 11.34 -21.62 3.40
CA GLY A 25 10.96 -22.28 4.65
C GLY A 25 10.21 -21.34 5.60
N LEU A 26 10.65 -20.09 5.74
CA LEU A 26 9.97 -19.07 6.54
C LEU A 26 8.57 -18.77 5.99
N ARG A 27 8.43 -18.61 4.67
CA ARG A 27 7.12 -18.40 4.02
C ARG A 27 6.17 -19.56 4.29
N GLN A 28 6.64 -20.80 4.18
CA GLN A 28 5.80 -21.98 4.43
C GLN A 28 5.37 -22.08 5.90
N GLN A 29 6.27 -21.74 6.85
CA GLN A 29 5.91 -21.69 8.28
C GLN A 29 4.84 -20.62 8.56
N LEU A 30 4.98 -19.44 7.96
CA LEU A 30 4.00 -18.36 8.08
C LEU A 30 2.65 -18.74 7.44
N ARG A 31 2.64 -19.39 6.27
CA ARG A 31 1.39 -19.88 5.65
C ARG A 31 0.65 -20.87 6.55
N ALA A 32 1.37 -21.80 7.17
CA ALA A 32 0.77 -22.84 8.00
C ALA A 32 0.23 -22.32 9.34
N HIS A 33 0.73 -21.18 9.83
CA HIS A 33 0.54 -20.79 11.23
C HIS A 33 0.28 -19.30 11.47
N ASN A 34 0.16 -18.48 10.43
CA ASN A 34 0.00 -17.03 10.54
C ASN A 34 -1.08 -16.51 9.58
N LEU A 35 -2.11 -17.32 9.32
CA LEU A 35 -3.33 -16.94 8.63
C LEU A 35 -4.50 -17.34 9.53
N TYR A 36 -5.30 -16.36 9.94
CA TYR A 36 -6.44 -16.56 10.82
C TYR A 36 -7.65 -15.85 10.24
N ASP A 37 -8.71 -16.62 10.05
CA ASP A 37 -10.01 -16.12 9.61
C ASP A 37 -10.73 -15.43 10.77
N THR A 38 -11.28 -14.26 10.51
CA THR A 38 -12.17 -13.53 11.43
C THR A 38 -13.65 -13.81 11.14
N GLY A 39 -13.93 -14.73 10.22
CA GLY A 39 -15.25 -15.17 9.83
C GLY A 39 -16.05 -14.07 9.12
N ARG A 40 -17.37 -14.20 9.17
CA ARG A 40 -18.35 -13.24 8.65
C ARG A 40 -19.52 -13.08 9.58
N GLY A 41 -20.25 -11.99 9.44
CA GLY A 41 -21.52 -11.78 10.10
C GLY A 41 -22.58 -12.75 9.59
N ALA A 42 -23.49 -13.19 10.46
CA ALA A 42 -24.60 -14.07 10.10
C ALA A 42 -25.57 -13.44 9.06
N GLY A 43 -25.54 -12.11 8.91
CA GLY A 43 -26.33 -11.35 7.94
C GLY A 43 -25.62 -11.03 6.62
N ASP A 44 -24.32 -11.35 6.50
CA ASP A 44 -23.54 -11.01 5.32
C ASP A 44 -23.96 -11.88 4.14
N LYS A 45 -24.61 -11.26 3.15
CA LYS A 45 -25.05 -11.92 1.93
C LYS A 45 -24.44 -11.22 0.72
N PRO A 46 -24.03 -11.95 -0.33
CA PRO A 46 -23.71 -11.31 -1.59
C PRO A 46 -24.89 -10.46 -2.02
N PRO A 47 -24.65 -9.24 -2.56
CA PRO A 47 -25.72 -8.50 -3.20
C PRO A 47 -26.38 -9.43 -4.22
N TYR A 48 -27.72 -9.47 -4.23
CA TYR A 48 -28.46 -10.26 -5.20
C TYR A 48 -28.35 -9.57 -6.55
N ASP A 49 -27.33 -9.93 -7.33
CA ASP A 49 -27.20 -9.49 -8.72
C ASP A 49 -27.63 -10.60 -9.67
N ALA A 50 -28.52 -10.24 -10.60
CA ALA A 50 -29.04 -11.14 -11.63
C ALA A 50 -28.00 -11.48 -12.73
N GLU A 51 -26.80 -10.89 -12.68
CA GLU A 51 -25.78 -10.96 -13.75
C GLU A 51 -24.47 -11.62 -13.33
N LEU A 52 -24.53 -12.77 -12.65
CA LEU A 52 -23.38 -13.67 -12.40
C LEU A 52 -22.53 -13.97 -13.65
N VAL A 53 -23.10 -13.81 -14.86
CA VAL A 53 -22.45 -14.10 -16.14
C VAL A 53 -21.32 -13.11 -16.46
N GLY A 54 -21.45 -11.81 -16.10
CA GLY A 54 -20.41 -10.80 -16.32
C GLY A 54 -19.17 -11.07 -15.48
N ASP A 55 -19.39 -11.45 -14.22
CA ASP A 55 -18.33 -11.72 -13.25
C ASP A 55 -17.48 -12.95 -13.60
N LEU A 56 -17.91 -13.87 -14.49
CA LEU A 56 -17.07 -15.03 -14.84
C LEU A 56 -15.78 -14.64 -15.59
N THR A 57 -15.78 -13.51 -16.31
CA THR A 57 -14.65 -13.12 -17.16
C THR A 57 -14.19 -11.68 -16.97
N ALA A 58 -14.71 -11.00 -15.93
CA ALA A 58 -14.40 -9.63 -15.57
C ALA A 58 -14.29 -9.50 -14.04
N ARG A 59 -13.54 -8.49 -13.58
CA ARG A 59 -13.50 -8.12 -12.16
C ARG A 59 -14.73 -7.26 -11.85
N SER A 60 -15.51 -7.67 -10.86
CA SER A 60 -16.59 -6.85 -10.31
C SER A 60 -16.05 -5.57 -9.67
N LEU A 61 -16.86 -4.52 -9.56
CA LEU A 61 -16.45 -3.25 -8.93
C LEU A 61 -16.44 -3.32 -7.41
N ASN A 62 -17.16 -4.26 -6.81
CA ASN A 62 -17.24 -4.45 -5.37
C ASN A 62 -16.35 -5.60 -4.87
N GLY A 63 -15.61 -6.25 -5.76
CA GLY A 63 -14.74 -7.40 -5.45
C GLY A 63 -15.49 -8.71 -5.18
N THR A 64 -16.80 -8.79 -5.46
CA THR A 64 -17.54 -10.06 -5.34
C THR A 64 -17.22 -11.04 -6.46
N HIS A 65 -17.51 -12.31 -6.21
CA HIS A 65 -17.35 -13.43 -7.15
C HIS A 65 -15.92 -13.63 -7.66
N ASN A 66 -14.88 -13.11 -7.01
CA ASN A 66 -13.51 -13.54 -7.31
C ASN A 66 -13.32 -15.02 -6.95
N ASP A 67 -13.75 -15.39 -5.75
CA ASP A 67 -14.00 -16.79 -5.43
C ASP A 67 -15.47 -17.12 -5.70
N LEU A 68 -15.69 -18.14 -6.54
CA LEU A 68 -17.03 -18.52 -7.01
C LEU A 68 -17.81 -19.31 -5.96
N ASP A 69 -17.11 -20.00 -5.06
CA ASP A 69 -17.70 -20.76 -3.95
C ASP A 69 -17.93 -19.83 -2.74
N HIS A 70 -17.14 -18.76 -2.62
CA HIS A 70 -17.25 -17.74 -1.58
C HIS A 70 -17.39 -16.32 -2.15
N PRO A 71 -18.56 -15.95 -2.71
CA PRO A 71 -18.75 -14.69 -3.46
C PRO A 71 -18.33 -13.40 -2.78
N LEU A 72 -18.46 -13.25 -1.46
CA LEU A 72 -18.04 -12.02 -0.75
C LEU A 72 -16.54 -12.04 -0.37
N MET A 73 -15.76 -13.03 -0.78
CA MET A 73 -14.35 -13.13 -0.32
C MET A 73 -13.56 -11.96 -0.87
N GLY A 74 -12.87 -11.24 0.02
CA GLY A 74 -12.13 -10.02 -0.32
C GLY A 74 -12.98 -8.87 -0.87
N SER A 75 -14.31 -8.96 -0.86
CA SER A 75 -15.18 -7.89 -1.35
C SER A 75 -15.24 -6.72 -0.36
N LEU A 76 -15.81 -5.59 -0.79
CA LEU A 76 -16.18 -4.49 0.08
C LEU A 76 -16.96 -4.97 1.31
N GLY A 77 -16.70 -4.37 2.47
CA GLY A 77 -17.32 -4.74 3.73
C GLY A 77 -16.81 -6.04 4.33
N SER A 78 -15.87 -6.75 3.68
CA SER A 78 -15.22 -7.91 4.29
C SER A 78 -14.49 -7.54 5.56
N ARG A 79 -14.45 -8.46 6.53
CA ARG A 79 -13.58 -8.31 7.70
C ARG A 79 -12.12 -8.38 7.31
N PHE A 80 -11.29 -7.60 7.98
CA PHE A 80 -9.83 -7.81 7.98
C PHE A 80 -9.50 -9.11 8.71
N GLY A 81 -8.71 -9.99 8.07
CA GLY A 81 -8.17 -11.17 8.73
C GLY A 81 -7.07 -10.82 9.73
N ARG A 82 -6.43 -11.86 10.30
CA ARG A 82 -5.28 -11.68 11.20
C ARG A 82 -4.10 -12.56 10.79
N ASN A 83 -2.88 -12.06 11.01
CA ASN A 83 -1.64 -12.83 10.89
C ASN A 83 -1.13 -13.38 12.23
N VAL A 84 -1.82 -13.05 13.31
CA VAL A 84 -1.57 -13.56 14.65
C VAL A 84 -2.80 -14.29 15.18
N PRO A 85 -2.66 -15.22 16.15
CA PRO A 85 -3.80 -15.95 16.70
C PRO A 85 -4.82 -14.97 17.32
N LEU A 86 -6.11 -15.23 17.11
CA LEU A 86 -7.20 -14.35 17.57
C LEU A 86 -7.20 -14.09 19.08
N ALA A 87 -6.67 -15.02 19.88
CA ALA A 87 -6.52 -14.82 21.33
C ALA A 87 -5.58 -13.65 21.70
N HIS A 88 -4.71 -13.22 20.77
CA HIS A 88 -3.79 -12.09 20.94
C HIS A 88 -4.30 -10.81 20.29
N THR A 89 -5.55 -10.77 19.80
CA THR A 89 -6.09 -9.61 19.08
C THR A 89 -7.15 -8.84 19.84
N TYR A 90 -7.27 -9.07 21.15
CA TYR A 90 -8.05 -8.22 22.03
C TYR A 90 -7.29 -6.91 22.27
N PRO A 91 -7.92 -5.74 22.07
CA PRO A 91 -7.30 -4.49 22.44
C PRO A 91 -7.06 -4.43 23.95
N GLU A 92 -6.03 -3.69 24.35
CA GLU A 92 -5.84 -3.35 25.77
C GLU A 92 -7.00 -2.48 26.27
N GLU A 93 -7.16 -2.39 27.59
CA GLU A 93 -8.14 -1.50 28.22
C GLU A 93 -7.94 -0.03 27.78
N ASP A 94 -9.01 0.75 27.69
CA ASP A 94 -9.01 2.13 27.16
C ASP A 94 -7.90 3.01 27.77
N GLU A 95 -7.64 2.89 29.07
CA GLU A 95 -6.59 3.64 29.77
C GLU A 95 -5.18 3.22 29.35
N ARG A 96 -4.97 1.93 29.07
CA ARG A 96 -3.71 1.37 28.56
C ARG A 96 -3.48 1.72 27.09
N LEU A 97 -4.55 1.87 26.30
CA LEU A 97 -4.45 2.33 24.91
C LEU A 97 -3.87 3.74 24.79
N LEU A 98 -3.98 4.56 25.85
CA LEU A 98 -3.40 5.91 25.90
C LEU A 98 -2.02 5.95 26.58
N ASP A 99 -1.44 4.80 26.94
CA ASP A 99 -0.19 4.70 27.68
C ASP A 99 0.88 3.86 26.92
N PRO A 100 2.07 4.42 26.63
CA PRO A 100 2.42 5.84 26.74
C PRO A 100 1.58 6.71 25.81
N ASN A 101 1.44 8.00 26.14
CA ASN A 101 0.62 8.95 25.40
C ASN A 101 1.00 9.00 23.89
N PRO A 102 0.06 8.76 22.95
CA PRO A 102 0.35 8.77 21.51
C PRO A 102 0.92 10.11 21.01
N ARG A 103 0.47 11.23 21.57
CA ARG A 103 0.98 12.57 21.23
C ARG A 103 2.40 12.78 21.74
N LEU A 104 2.72 12.28 22.93
CA LEU A 104 4.09 12.28 23.45
C LEU A 104 5.03 11.54 22.49
N ILE A 105 4.65 10.34 22.05
CA ILE A 105 5.42 9.54 21.10
C ILE A 105 5.57 10.26 19.77
N SER A 106 4.47 10.80 19.21
CA SER A 106 4.48 11.61 17.99
C SER A 106 5.52 12.74 18.07
N ARG A 107 5.52 13.50 19.17
CA ARG A 107 6.42 14.65 19.37
C ARG A 107 7.87 14.28 19.64
N LYS A 108 8.12 13.19 20.37
CA LYS A 108 9.47 12.87 20.88
C LYS A 108 10.22 11.83 20.06
N LEU A 109 9.53 11.00 19.29
CA LEU A 109 10.16 9.90 18.54
C LEU A 109 9.94 9.98 17.03
N LEU A 110 8.95 10.75 16.55
CA LEU A 110 8.55 10.73 15.14
C LEU A 110 8.83 12.04 14.40
N VAL A 111 8.71 13.21 15.05
CA VAL A 111 8.95 14.52 14.41
C VAL A 111 10.24 14.52 13.58
N ARG A 112 10.15 14.89 12.30
CA ARG A 112 11.33 15.09 11.46
C ARG A 112 12.12 16.32 11.90
N GLU A 113 13.26 16.12 12.53
CA GLU A 113 14.20 17.20 12.89
C GLU A 113 15.06 17.63 11.68
N GLY A 114 15.45 16.66 10.86
CA GLY A 114 16.11 16.86 9.58
C GLY A 114 15.73 15.75 8.61
N PHE A 115 15.65 16.05 7.32
CA PHE A 115 15.26 15.07 6.32
C PHE A 115 16.31 13.97 6.19
N GLN A 116 15.93 12.73 6.52
CA GLN A 116 16.77 11.55 6.33
C GLN A 116 16.34 10.88 5.01
N PRO A 117 17.12 10.97 3.90
CA PRO A 117 16.71 10.42 2.61
C PRO A 117 16.91 8.90 2.52
N ALA A 118 15.97 8.20 1.89
CA ALA A 118 16.15 6.83 1.43
C ALA A 118 16.82 6.85 0.04
N THR A 119 18.16 6.90 0.01
CA THR A 119 18.94 7.19 -1.20
C THR A 119 18.93 6.09 -2.27
N THR A 120 18.41 4.90 -1.95
CA THR A 120 18.26 3.79 -2.91
C THR A 120 16.99 3.88 -3.75
N LEU A 121 16.05 4.77 -3.37
CA LEU A 121 14.75 4.94 -4.01
C LEU A 121 14.59 6.38 -4.52
N ASN A 122 13.77 6.56 -5.54
CA ASN A 122 13.25 7.86 -5.89
C ASN A 122 11.85 8.09 -5.27
N LEU A 123 11.38 9.33 -5.33
CA LEU A 123 10.11 9.74 -4.72
C LEU A 123 8.89 9.09 -5.39
N LEU A 124 9.01 8.62 -6.66
CA LEU A 124 7.94 7.83 -7.29
C LEU A 124 7.64 6.54 -6.51
N ALA A 125 8.63 5.96 -5.82
CA ALA A 125 8.41 4.79 -4.99
C ALA A 125 7.47 5.07 -3.81
N ALA A 126 7.50 6.29 -3.26
CA ALA A 126 6.60 6.72 -2.19
C ALA A 126 5.18 6.98 -2.71
N ALA A 127 5.07 7.65 -3.86
CA ALA A 127 3.77 7.86 -4.51
C ALA A 127 3.13 6.52 -4.91
N TRP A 128 3.93 5.60 -5.44
CA TRP A 128 3.48 4.25 -5.84
C TRP A 128 2.90 3.47 -4.69
N ILE A 129 3.56 3.45 -3.53
CA ILE A 129 3.07 2.62 -2.44
C ILE A 129 1.76 3.15 -1.84
N GLN A 130 1.57 4.46 -1.82
CA GLN A 130 0.27 5.02 -1.44
C GLN A 130 -0.79 4.73 -2.51
N PHE A 131 -0.43 4.83 -3.80
CA PHE A 131 -1.33 4.51 -4.91
C PHE A 131 -1.85 3.06 -4.83
N GLU A 132 -0.99 2.13 -4.42
CA GLU A 132 -1.38 0.73 -4.21
C GLU A 132 -2.18 0.52 -2.91
N VAL A 133 -1.86 1.24 -1.84
CA VAL A 133 -2.66 1.18 -0.61
C VAL A 133 -4.10 1.67 -0.86
N HIS A 134 -4.31 2.65 -1.73
CA HIS A 134 -5.64 3.09 -2.17
C HIS A 134 -6.42 2.02 -2.95
N ASP A 135 -5.77 0.94 -3.42
CA ASP A 135 -6.44 -0.22 -4.01
C ASP A 135 -6.85 -1.25 -2.95
N TRP A 136 -6.04 -1.38 -1.91
CA TRP A 136 -6.04 -2.57 -1.07
C TRP A 136 -6.93 -2.48 0.15
N PHE A 137 -6.91 -1.35 0.84
CA PHE A 137 -7.63 -1.23 2.11
C PHE A 137 -7.85 0.20 2.56
N SER A 138 -8.95 0.39 3.28
CA SER A 138 -9.12 1.47 4.23
C SER A 138 -10.13 1.07 5.30
N HIS A 139 -10.05 1.75 6.43
CA HIS A 139 -11.04 1.64 7.49
C HIS A 139 -11.94 2.86 7.46
N GLY A 140 -13.20 2.69 7.86
CA GLY A 140 -14.07 3.82 8.13
C GLY A 140 -13.61 4.66 9.33
N THR A 141 -14.30 5.77 9.55
CA THR A 141 -14.10 6.66 10.69
C THR A 141 -15.42 6.85 11.42
N ASP A 142 -15.42 6.64 12.74
CA ASP A 142 -16.57 6.94 13.60
C ASP A 142 -16.41 8.36 14.17
N LEU A 143 -17.24 9.27 13.68
CA LEU A 143 -17.26 10.67 14.12
C LEU A 143 -18.02 10.88 15.44
N SER A 144 -18.83 9.89 15.86
CA SER A 144 -19.67 10.00 17.05
C SER A 144 -18.91 9.72 18.35
N HIS A 145 -17.86 8.90 18.29
CA HIS A 145 -17.00 8.59 19.42
C HIS A 145 -15.55 8.98 19.13
N GLN A 146 -14.94 9.70 20.07
CA GLN A 146 -13.57 10.21 19.94
C GLN A 146 -12.75 9.88 21.18
N TRP A 147 -11.50 9.50 20.96
CA TRP A 147 -10.48 9.46 21.99
C TRP A 147 -10.08 10.88 22.38
N GLU A 148 -10.03 11.16 23.68
CA GLU A 148 -9.46 12.40 24.20
C GLU A 148 -8.03 12.13 24.67
N ILE A 149 -7.05 12.65 23.94
CA ILE A 149 -5.63 12.52 24.22
C ILE A 149 -5.19 13.72 25.06
N PRO A 150 -4.77 13.51 26.32
CA PRO A 150 -4.22 14.59 27.13
C PRO A 150 -3.02 15.24 26.46
N LEU A 151 -2.93 16.56 26.51
CA LEU A 151 -1.80 17.32 26.00
C LEU A 151 -1.01 17.91 27.17
N ASP A 152 0.31 18.04 26.97
CA ASP A 152 1.15 18.82 27.87
C ASP A 152 0.76 20.31 27.77
N ASP A 153 0.99 21.08 28.85
CA ASP A 153 0.60 22.50 28.93
C ASP A 153 1.26 23.36 27.84
N ASP A 154 2.44 22.96 27.36
CA ASP A 154 3.20 23.62 26.31
C ASP A 154 2.98 23.02 24.90
N ASP A 155 2.03 22.09 24.73
CA ASP A 155 1.77 21.50 23.42
C ASP A 155 1.20 22.56 22.45
N PRO A 156 1.86 22.80 21.29
CA PRO A 156 1.42 23.77 20.29
C PRO A 156 0.18 23.32 19.49
N TRP A 157 -0.48 22.22 19.88
CA TRP A 157 -1.71 21.76 19.25
C TRP A 157 -2.76 22.88 19.18
N PRO A 158 -3.36 23.15 18.00
CA PRO A 158 -4.28 24.27 17.84
C PRO A 158 -5.53 24.09 18.70
N ASN A 159 -5.74 25.04 19.61
CA ASN A 159 -6.87 25.06 20.53
C ASN A 159 -8.17 25.37 19.76
N ARG A 160 -8.96 24.35 19.39
CA ARG A 160 -10.25 24.55 18.68
C ARG A 160 -11.41 24.98 19.58
N SER A 161 -11.25 25.11 20.90
CA SER A 161 -12.34 25.55 21.78
C SER A 161 -12.46 27.08 21.88
N ARG A 162 -12.83 27.75 20.78
CA ARG A 162 -13.40 29.11 20.85
C ARG A 162 -14.93 29.12 21.00
N ARG A 163 -15.58 27.95 20.91
CA ARG A 163 -17.05 27.79 21.00
C ARG A 163 -17.55 26.90 22.15
N SER A 164 -16.69 26.21 22.89
CA SER A 164 -17.14 25.43 24.04
C SER A 164 -17.10 26.30 25.30
N LYS A 165 -18.28 26.62 25.85
CA LYS A 165 -18.44 27.22 27.19
C LYS A 165 -18.21 26.15 28.28
N ARG A 166 -17.19 25.31 28.14
CA ARG A 166 -16.78 24.40 29.22
C ARG A 166 -15.76 25.11 30.10
N PRO A 167 -15.85 24.96 31.44
CA PRO A 167 -14.90 25.58 32.36
C PRO A 167 -13.49 25.05 32.03
N ALA A 168 -12.46 25.82 32.38
CA ALA A 168 -11.03 25.60 32.12
C ALA A 168 -10.60 24.12 32.31
N GLY A 169 -10.86 23.30 31.30
CA GLY A 169 -10.61 21.87 31.28
C GLY A 169 -9.29 21.57 30.60
N LYS A 170 -8.73 20.40 30.90
CA LYS A 170 -7.48 19.88 30.33
C LYS A 170 -7.41 20.12 28.82
N HIS A 171 -6.28 20.65 28.34
CA HIS A 171 -5.97 20.76 26.92
C HIS A 171 -5.91 19.34 26.33
N VAL A 172 -6.78 19.02 25.37
CA VAL A 172 -6.88 17.67 24.78
C VAL A 172 -6.90 17.73 23.26
N MET A 173 -6.26 16.74 22.63
CA MET A 173 -6.40 16.45 21.21
C MET A 173 -7.42 15.33 21.03
N ARG A 174 -8.29 15.45 20.02
CA ARG A 174 -9.30 14.42 19.74
C ARG A 174 -8.94 13.60 18.52
N ILE A 175 -9.06 12.27 18.65
CA ILE A 175 -8.87 11.31 17.57
C ILE A 175 -10.17 10.51 17.40
N GLU A 176 -10.74 10.51 16.20
CA GLU A 176 -11.93 9.73 15.86
C GLU A 176 -11.67 8.22 16.01
N ARG A 177 -12.69 7.43 16.35
CA ARG A 177 -12.55 5.97 16.50
C ARG A 177 -12.68 5.21 15.18
N THR A 178 -12.23 3.96 15.16
CA THR A 178 -12.51 3.04 14.06
C THR A 178 -13.93 2.52 14.28
N PRO A 179 -14.85 2.59 13.30
CA PRO A 179 -16.20 2.06 13.46
C PRO A 179 -16.16 0.59 13.83
N PRO A 180 -17.01 0.14 14.77
CA PRO A 180 -17.13 -1.28 15.06
C PRO A 180 -17.65 -2.03 13.82
N ASP A 181 -17.34 -3.32 13.74
CA ASP A 181 -18.00 -4.23 12.80
C ASP A 181 -19.53 -4.12 12.96
N PRO A 182 -20.31 -3.96 11.87
CA PRO A 182 -21.77 -3.92 11.94
C PRO A 182 -22.40 -5.25 12.35
N SER A 183 -21.64 -6.34 12.38
CA SER A 183 -22.09 -7.72 12.56
C SER A 183 -21.24 -8.55 13.53
N PRO A 184 -20.75 -7.99 14.66
CA PRO A 184 -19.64 -8.55 15.42
C PRO A 184 -19.97 -9.94 15.99
N ASP A 185 -18.95 -10.79 16.13
CA ASP A 185 -19.07 -12.00 16.95
C ASP A 185 -18.99 -11.63 18.43
N SER A 186 -20.08 -11.84 19.16
CA SER A 186 -20.17 -11.55 20.61
C SER A 186 -19.17 -12.32 21.47
N GLN A 187 -18.63 -13.44 20.99
CA GLN A 187 -17.69 -14.30 21.73
C GLN A 187 -16.23 -14.14 21.24
N GLY A 188 -16.03 -13.44 20.12
CA GLY A 188 -14.72 -13.23 19.50
C GLY A 188 -14.09 -11.88 19.89
N PRO A 189 -12.83 -11.65 19.50
CA PRO A 189 -12.22 -10.32 19.59
C PRO A 189 -12.92 -9.33 18.63
N PRO A 190 -12.80 -8.01 18.87
CA PRO A 190 -13.31 -7.00 17.95
C PRO A 190 -12.75 -7.18 16.52
N THR A 191 -13.65 -7.12 15.55
CA THR A 191 -13.35 -7.14 14.13
C THR A 191 -13.65 -5.78 13.50
N PHE A 192 -13.07 -5.54 12.33
CA PHE A 192 -13.27 -4.33 11.55
C PHE A 192 -13.44 -4.70 10.08
N VAL A 193 -14.19 -3.88 9.34
CA VAL A 193 -14.50 -4.12 7.94
C VAL A 193 -13.79 -3.12 7.04
N THR A 194 -13.38 -3.58 5.86
CA THR A 194 -12.76 -2.73 4.85
C THR A 194 -13.80 -1.88 4.12
N ARG A 195 -13.40 -0.67 3.73
CA ARG A 195 -14.14 0.20 2.80
C ARG A 195 -13.68 0.06 1.35
N ASP A 196 -12.60 -0.69 1.10
CA ASP A 196 -12.06 -1.01 -0.24
C ASP A 196 -12.04 -2.53 -0.46
N THR A 197 -11.92 -2.97 -1.71
CA THR A 197 -11.76 -4.42 -1.94
C THR A 197 -10.38 -4.87 -1.46
N HIS A 198 -10.27 -6.06 -0.89
CA HIS A 198 -8.97 -6.63 -0.55
C HIS A 198 -8.22 -7.17 -1.78
N TRP A 199 -8.89 -7.27 -2.92
CA TRP A 199 -8.29 -7.76 -4.15
C TRP A 199 -7.31 -6.75 -4.72
N TRP A 200 -6.37 -7.22 -5.51
CA TRP A 200 -5.51 -6.33 -6.30
C TRP A 200 -6.20 -6.07 -7.64
N ASP A 201 -7.27 -5.28 -7.60
CA ASP A 201 -8.24 -5.11 -8.69
C ASP A 201 -8.30 -3.68 -9.25
N SER A 202 -7.32 -2.87 -8.84
CA SER A 202 -7.10 -1.50 -9.26
C SER A 202 -8.29 -0.57 -9.01
N SER A 203 -9.01 -0.83 -7.93
CA SER A 203 -10.15 -0.04 -7.44
C SER A 203 -9.81 1.44 -7.21
N GLN A 204 -8.55 1.81 -6.97
CA GLN A 204 -8.13 3.21 -6.92
C GLN A 204 -8.36 3.93 -8.26
N ILE A 205 -8.26 3.24 -9.39
CA ILE A 205 -8.56 3.83 -10.72
C ILE A 205 -10.04 3.66 -11.06
N TYR A 206 -10.54 2.44 -10.91
CA TYR A 206 -11.84 2.05 -11.47
C TYR A 206 -13.02 2.34 -10.55
N GLY A 207 -12.74 2.68 -9.29
CA GLY A 207 -13.74 2.82 -8.25
C GLY A 207 -14.34 1.47 -7.81
N GLY A 208 -15.13 1.55 -6.75
CA GLY A 208 -15.97 0.48 -6.21
C GLY A 208 -17.05 1.11 -5.33
N ALA A 209 -18.03 0.36 -4.84
CA ALA A 209 -18.97 0.93 -3.85
C ALA A 209 -18.19 1.45 -2.61
N PRO A 210 -18.56 2.59 -2.01
CA PRO A 210 -19.73 3.42 -2.28
C PRO A 210 -19.61 4.32 -3.53
N ASN A 211 -18.44 4.42 -4.15
CA ASN A 211 -18.14 5.28 -5.31
C ASN A 211 -18.60 4.69 -6.66
N LEU A 212 -19.76 4.02 -6.70
CA LEU A 212 -20.27 3.43 -7.95
C LEU A 212 -20.63 4.52 -8.98
N GLU A 213 -21.02 5.69 -8.51
CA GLU A 213 -21.28 6.86 -9.35
C GLU A 213 -19.99 7.42 -9.97
N PHE A 214 -18.87 7.40 -9.25
CA PHE A 214 -17.55 7.72 -9.81
C PHE A 214 -17.20 6.77 -10.96
N ALA A 215 -17.31 5.46 -10.72
CA ALA A 215 -17.00 4.44 -11.72
C ALA A 215 -17.81 4.63 -13.01
N LYS A 216 -19.12 4.92 -12.90
CA LYS A 216 -19.99 5.22 -14.03
C LYS A 216 -19.61 6.54 -14.73
N ALA A 217 -19.42 7.61 -13.96
CA ALA A 217 -19.06 8.92 -14.48
C ALA A 217 -17.71 8.90 -15.21
N LEU A 218 -16.80 7.99 -14.86
CA LEU A 218 -15.50 7.84 -15.48
C LEU A 218 -15.54 7.16 -16.85
N ARG A 219 -16.61 6.42 -17.18
CA ARG A 219 -16.73 5.70 -18.47
C ARG A 219 -16.92 6.69 -19.62
N LEU A 220 -16.16 6.51 -20.71
CA LEU A 220 -16.43 7.25 -21.97
C LEU A 220 -17.66 6.70 -22.71
N GLY A 221 -18.01 5.43 -22.47
CA GLY A 221 -19.09 4.74 -23.18
C GLY A 221 -18.76 4.37 -24.63
N ARG A 222 -17.48 4.47 -25.01
CA ARG A 222 -16.99 4.08 -26.34
C ARG A 222 -15.61 3.44 -26.26
N ARG A 223 -15.45 2.31 -26.96
CA ARG A 223 -14.20 1.54 -27.08
C ARG A 223 -13.58 1.12 -25.74
N GLY A 224 -14.37 0.99 -24.69
CA GLY A 224 -13.92 0.60 -23.36
C GLY A 224 -13.19 1.67 -22.57
N GLN A 225 -13.01 2.88 -23.13
CA GLN A 225 -12.11 3.89 -22.56
C GLN A 225 -12.68 4.61 -21.33
N LEU A 226 -11.77 5.16 -20.53
CA LEU A 226 -12.03 6.11 -19.46
C LEU A 226 -11.97 7.54 -20.00
N ARG A 227 -12.78 8.42 -19.42
CA ARG A 227 -12.70 9.87 -19.62
C ARG A 227 -11.48 10.41 -18.87
N ILE A 228 -10.71 11.25 -19.56
CA ILE A 228 -9.55 11.97 -19.02
C ILE A 228 -9.70 13.42 -19.50
N ASP A 229 -9.55 14.38 -18.60
CA ASP A 229 -9.58 15.80 -18.94
C ASP A 229 -8.24 16.31 -19.48
N ASP A 230 -8.16 17.61 -19.80
CA ASP A 230 -6.98 18.23 -20.39
C ASP A 230 -5.76 18.26 -19.44
N LEU A 231 -5.99 18.12 -18.12
CA LEU A 231 -4.92 17.99 -17.12
C LEU A 231 -4.45 16.54 -16.96
N GLY A 232 -5.10 15.59 -17.61
CA GLY A 232 -4.79 14.18 -17.48
C GLY A 232 -5.49 13.51 -16.29
N LEU A 233 -6.48 14.13 -15.66
CA LEU A 233 -7.21 13.61 -14.51
C LEU A 233 -8.60 13.09 -14.88
N PRO A 234 -9.31 12.38 -13.99
CA PRO A 234 -10.75 12.23 -14.09
C PRO A 234 -11.43 13.60 -14.30
N PRO A 235 -12.48 13.69 -15.15
CA PRO A 235 -13.24 14.93 -15.29
C PRO A 235 -13.81 15.43 -13.95
N GLU A 236 -13.93 16.74 -13.79
CA GLU A 236 -14.41 17.35 -12.53
C GLU A 236 -15.79 16.85 -12.10
N ASP A 237 -16.69 16.57 -13.04
CA ASP A 237 -18.01 16.00 -12.73
C ASP A 237 -17.92 14.58 -12.15
N ALA A 238 -16.91 13.80 -12.55
CA ALA A 238 -16.62 12.52 -11.93
C ALA A 238 -16.01 12.72 -10.53
N GLU A 239 -15.02 13.60 -10.37
CA GLU A 239 -14.36 13.86 -9.08
C GLU A 239 -15.34 14.36 -8.00
N GLN A 240 -16.35 15.15 -8.37
CA GLN A 240 -17.39 15.64 -7.46
C GLN A 240 -18.21 14.54 -6.79
N THR A 241 -18.17 13.31 -7.32
CA THR A 241 -18.84 12.15 -6.71
C THR A 241 -18.05 11.51 -5.56
N LEU A 242 -16.79 11.89 -5.36
CA LEU A 242 -15.90 11.33 -4.33
C LEU A 242 -16.11 11.99 -2.97
N ASP A 243 -16.07 11.19 -1.90
CA ASP A 243 -16.07 11.70 -0.53
C ASP A 243 -14.67 12.18 -0.12
N LEU A 244 -14.44 13.49 -0.21
CA LEU A 244 -13.18 14.13 0.19
C LEU A 244 -12.95 14.19 1.70
N ASN A 245 -13.91 13.74 2.54
CA ASN A 245 -13.67 13.53 3.96
C ASN A 245 -13.18 12.09 4.27
N GLY A 246 -13.29 11.19 3.29
CA GLY A 246 -12.76 9.82 3.35
C GLY A 246 -11.38 9.69 2.71
N THR A 247 -11.07 8.49 2.19
CA THR A 247 -9.78 8.16 1.57
C THR A 247 -9.42 9.08 0.40
N ALA A 248 -10.41 9.55 -0.37
CA ALA A 248 -10.18 10.50 -1.46
C ALA A 248 -9.66 11.87 -0.97
N GLY A 249 -9.90 12.22 0.30
CA GLY A 249 -9.32 13.42 0.91
C GLY A 249 -7.80 13.36 1.13
N ALA A 250 -7.22 12.15 1.14
CA ALA A 250 -5.78 11.93 1.25
C ALA A 250 -5.05 11.96 -0.11
N PHE A 251 -5.69 12.52 -1.15
CA PHE A 251 -5.11 12.67 -2.48
C PHE A 251 -4.07 13.79 -2.54
N TRP A 252 -3.04 13.62 -3.37
CA TRP A 252 -1.97 14.62 -3.58
C TRP A 252 -1.33 14.45 -4.97
N VAL A 253 -0.46 15.38 -5.37
CA VAL A 253 0.17 15.41 -6.71
C VAL A 253 0.85 14.09 -7.10
N GLY A 254 1.47 13.38 -6.15
CA GLY A 254 2.07 12.07 -6.44
C GLY A 254 1.06 10.99 -6.84
N LEU A 255 -0.14 11.00 -6.27
CA LEU A 255 -1.23 10.12 -6.71
C LEU A 255 -1.81 10.59 -8.04
N ALA A 256 -1.97 11.89 -8.23
CA ALA A 256 -2.50 12.49 -9.45
C ALA A 256 -1.76 12.02 -10.72
N ILE A 257 -0.43 12.06 -10.70
CA ILE A 257 0.39 11.63 -11.85
C ILE A 257 0.28 10.12 -12.11
N LEU A 258 0.13 9.28 -11.07
CA LEU A 258 0.00 7.83 -11.22
C LEU A 258 -1.39 7.43 -11.71
N HIS A 259 -2.45 8.09 -11.21
CA HIS A 259 -3.79 7.94 -11.77
C HIS A 259 -3.80 8.32 -13.26
N SER A 260 -3.22 9.47 -13.62
CA SER A 260 -3.12 9.87 -15.04
C SER A 260 -2.39 8.82 -15.88
N LEU A 261 -1.23 8.34 -15.41
CA LEU A 261 -0.42 7.35 -16.11
C LEU A 261 -1.21 6.07 -16.41
N PHE A 262 -1.89 5.51 -15.40
CA PHE A 262 -2.59 4.23 -15.57
C PHE A 262 -3.98 4.34 -16.17
N MET A 263 -4.61 5.52 -16.13
CA MET A 263 -5.81 5.79 -16.94
C MET A 263 -5.44 5.88 -18.43
N ARG A 264 -4.33 6.56 -18.77
CA ARG A 264 -3.78 6.58 -20.14
C ARG A 264 -3.36 5.17 -20.58
N GLU A 265 -2.77 4.38 -19.69
CA GLU A 265 -2.42 3.00 -19.97
C GLU A 265 -3.64 2.13 -20.25
N HIS A 266 -4.70 2.24 -19.45
CA HIS A 266 -5.96 1.57 -19.73
C HIS A 266 -6.52 1.95 -21.11
N ASN A 267 -6.52 3.24 -21.44
CA ASN A 267 -7.01 3.70 -22.76
C ASN A 267 -6.16 3.17 -23.92
N ALA A 268 -4.84 3.06 -23.76
CA ALA A 268 -3.94 2.46 -24.75
C ALA A 268 -4.18 0.95 -24.92
N ILE A 269 -4.46 0.23 -23.83
CA ILE A 269 -4.86 -1.18 -23.88
C ILE A 269 -6.19 -1.32 -24.63
N CYS A 270 -7.19 -0.49 -24.30
CA CYS A 270 -8.48 -0.45 -25.00
C CYS A 270 -8.31 -0.24 -26.51
N GLU A 271 -7.43 0.67 -26.93
CA GLU A 271 -7.13 0.90 -28.35
C GLU A 271 -6.52 -0.33 -29.02
N ARG A 272 -5.55 -0.98 -28.36
CA ARG A 272 -4.95 -2.22 -28.86
C ARG A 272 -6.00 -3.31 -29.03
N LEU A 273 -6.83 -3.55 -28.00
CA LEU A 273 -7.86 -4.57 -28.01
C LEU A 273 -8.94 -4.28 -29.06
N ALA A 274 -9.37 -3.02 -29.20
CA ALA A 274 -10.37 -2.63 -30.19
C ALA A 274 -9.86 -2.77 -31.63
N ALA A 275 -8.55 -2.62 -31.86
CA ALA A 275 -7.94 -2.84 -33.18
C ALA A 275 -7.86 -4.33 -33.54
N GLU A 276 -7.58 -5.20 -32.57
CA GLU A 276 -7.40 -6.64 -32.79
C GLU A 276 -8.73 -7.42 -32.73
N TYR A 277 -9.67 -6.95 -31.92
CA TYR A 277 -10.98 -7.57 -31.69
C TYR A 277 -12.12 -6.56 -31.96
N PRO A 278 -12.32 -6.15 -33.23
CA PRO A 278 -13.27 -5.08 -33.59
C PRO A 278 -14.74 -5.39 -33.32
N HIS A 279 -15.07 -6.64 -32.97
CA HIS A 279 -16.41 -7.10 -32.61
C HIS A 279 -16.73 -6.95 -31.12
N MET A 280 -15.75 -6.67 -30.27
CA MET A 280 -15.99 -6.50 -28.83
C MET A 280 -16.79 -5.22 -28.55
N SER A 281 -17.76 -5.34 -27.66
CA SER A 281 -18.54 -4.20 -27.18
C SER A 281 -17.68 -3.26 -26.31
N ASP A 282 -18.21 -2.06 -26.05
CA ASP A 282 -17.61 -1.10 -25.11
C ASP A 282 -17.34 -1.71 -23.72
N GLN A 283 -18.30 -2.49 -23.20
CA GLN A 283 -18.16 -3.16 -21.90
C GLN A 283 -17.10 -4.26 -21.95
N GLN A 284 -17.10 -5.10 -22.99
CA GLN A 284 -16.11 -6.17 -23.14
C GLN A 284 -14.69 -5.60 -23.21
N LEU A 285 -14.47 -4.53 -23.98
CA LEU A 285 -13.16 -3.89 -24.07
C LEU A 285 -12.69 -3.34 -22.72
N TYR A 286 -13.59 -2.70 -21.96
CA TYR A 286 -13.30 -2.20 -20.63
C TYR A 286 -12.91 -3.32 -19.66
N ASP A 287 -13.70 -4.39 -19.61
CA ASP A 287 -13.46 -5.51 -18.69
C ASP A 287 -12.10 -6.15 -18.95
N LYS A 288 -11.75 -6.37 -20.23
CA LYS A 288 -10.45 -6.91 -20.62
C LYS A 288 -9.31 -5.94 -20.36
N ALA A 289 -9.48 -4.66 -20.68
CA ALA A 289 -8.46 -3.66 -20.41
C ALA A 289 -8.23 -3.44 -18.91
N ARG A 290 -9.27 -3.50 -18.07
CA ARG A 290 -9.15 -3.48 -16.61
C ARG A 290 -8.34 -4.67 -16.13
N LEU A 291 -8.68 -5.89 -16.53
CA LEU A 291 -7.91 -7.10 -16.18
C LEU A 291 -6.42 -6.97 -16.52
N VAL A 292 -6.12 -6.54 -17.75
CA VAL A 292 -4.74 -6.35 -18.25
C VAL A 292 -4.00 -5.30 -17.43
N ASN A 293 -4.63 -4.15 -17.18
CA ASN A 293 -4.01 -3.06 -16.44
C ASN A 293 -3.76 -3.42 -14.97
N CYS A 294 -4.71 -4.10 -14.31
CA CYS A 294 -4.53 -4.64 -12.96
C CYS A 294 -3.32 -5.57 -12.89
N ALA A 295 -3.21 -6.49 -13.86
CA ALA A 295 -2.10 -7.43 -13.90
C ALA A 295 -0.76 -6.77 -14.22
N LEU A 296 -0.76 -5.71 -15.04
CA LEU A 296 0.43 -4.94 -15.31
C LEU A 296 0.91 -4.18 -14.05
N MET A 297 -0.01 -3.54 -13.31
CA MET A 297 0.34 -2.90 -12.04
C MET A 297 0.87 -3.91 -11.01
N ALA A 298 0.19 -5.05 -10.83
CA ALA A 298 0.66 -6.11 -9.95
C ALA A 298 2.04 -6.66 -10.35
N LYS A 299 2.31 -6.78 -11.67
CA LYS A 299 3.63 -7.13 -12.21
C LYS A 299 4.66 -6.08 -11.82
N ILE A 300 4.41 -4.81 -12.14
CA ILE A 300 5.31 -3.68 -11.84
C ILE A 300 5.63 -3.64 -10.36
N HIS A 301 4.62 -3.78 -9.50
CA HIS A 301 4.84 -3.83 -8.07
C HIS A 301 5.78 -4.98 -7.68
N THR A 302 5.50 -6.18 -8.17
CA THR A 302 6.23 -7.41 -7.80
C THR A 302 7.67 -7.43 -8.33
N VAL A 303 7.91 -6.95 -9.56
CA VAL A 303 9.20 -7.12 -10.26
C VAL A 303 10.03 -5.84 -10.38
N ASP A 304 9.42 -4.66 -10.21
CA ASP A 304 10.10 -3.37 -10.21
C ASP A 304 10.08 -2.73 -8.81
N TRP A 305 8.90 -2.43 -8.24
CA TRP A 305 8.82 -1.67 -6.98
C TRP A 305 9.37 -2.44 -5.77
N THR A 306 8.91 -3.67 -5.53
CA THR A 306 9.36 -4.45 -4.37
C THR A 306 10.88 -4.72 -4.41
N PRO A 307 11.49 -5.11 -5.55
CA PRO A 307 12.94 -5.22 -5.66
C PRO A 307 13.71 -3.91 -5.49
N ALA A 308 13.08 -2.74 -5.66
CA ALA A 308 13.71 -1.45 -5.39
C ALA A 308 13.74 -1.14 -3.88
N VAL A 309 12.63 -1.38 -3.16
CA VAL A 309 12.52 -1.09 -1.73
C VAL A 309 13.21 -2.15 -0.86
N ILE A 310 13.33 -3.39 -1.35
CA ILE A 310 14.10 -4.45 -0.69
C ILE A 310 15.15 -5.04 -1.65
N ALA A 311 16.14 -4.21 -1.97
CA ALA A 311 17.19 -4.45 -2.95
C ALA A 311 18.29 -5.43 -2.50
N HIS A 312 18.04 -6.24 -1.48
CA HIS A 312 18.95 -7.33 -1.10
C HIS A 312 18.98 -8.39 -2.21
N PRO A 313 20.16 -8.91 -2.63
CA PRO A 313 20.26 -9.86 -3.76
C PRO A 313 19.31 -11.06 -3.64
N THR A 314 19.20 -11.64 -2.44
CA THR A 314 18.30 -12.77 -2.17
C THR A 314 16.83 -12.41 -2.39
N THR A 315 16.34 -11.25 -1.92
CA THR A 315 14.93 -10.88 -2.08
C THR A 315 14.61 -10.46 -3.50
N VAL A 316 15.55 -9.82 -4.20
CA VAL A 316 15.41 -9.52 -5.63
C VAL A 316 15.20 -10.81 -6.43
N VAL A 317 15.97 -11.88 -6.14
CA VAL A 317 15.78 -13.19 -6.77
C VAL A 317 14.44 -13.81 -6.36
N ALA A 318 14.10 -13.80 -5.07
CA ALA A 318 12.88 -14.41 -4.56
C ALA A 318 11.59 -13.76 -5.13
N LEU A 319 11.55 -12.43 -5.24
CA LEU A 319 10.39 -11.70 -5.77
C LEU A 319 10.22 -11.92 -7.27
N ARG A 320 11.33 -11.94 -8.03
CA ARG A 320 11.28 -12.32 -9.44
C ARG A 320 10.79 -13.76 -9.60
N ALA A 321 11.17 -14.66 -8.70
CA ALA A 321 10.67 -16.04 -8.71
C ALA A 321 9.17 -16.13 -8.36
N ASN A 322 8.61 -15.24 -7.54
CA ASN A 322 7.15 -15.21 -7.34
C ASN A 322 6.38 -14.96 -8.64
N TRP A 323 6.90 -14.13 -9.55
CA TRP A 323 6.24 -13.85 -10.83
C TRP A 323 6.63 -14.83 -11.95
N PHE A 324 7.91 -15.15 -12.09
CA PHE A 324 8.44 -15.92 -13.22
C PHE A 324 8.85 -17.35 -12.88
N GLY A 325 8.85 -17.72 -11.58
CA GLY A 325 9.43 -18.96 -11.08
C GLY A 325 10.95 -18.97 -11.10
N VAL A 326 11.54 -20.00 -10.51
CA VAL A 326 13.01 -20.19 -10.52
C VAL A 326 13.55 -20.50 -11.92
N LEU A 327 12.71 -21.00 -12.84
CA LEU A 327 13.07 -21.18 -14.26
C LEU A 327 13.20 -19.84 -15.00
N GLY A 328 12.56 -18.78 -14.47
CA GLY A 328 12.77 -17.41 -14.88
C GLY A 328 12.01 -16.98 -16.14
N GLU A 329 12.10 -15.68 -16.39
CA GLU A 329 11.34 -14.97 -17.41
C GLU A 329 11.60 -15.47 -18.83
N ARG A 330 12.87 -15.75 -19.19
CA ARG A 330 13.22 -16.26 -20.51
C ARG A 330 12.58 -17.62 -20.77
N PHE A 331 12.62 -18.52 -19.79
CA PHE A 331 11.99 -19.83 -19.92
C PHE A 331 10.48 -19.70 -20.12
N ARG A 332 9.82 -18.90 -19.28
CA ARG A 332 8.37 -18.64 -19.40
C ARG A 332 8.02 -18.04 -20.77
N LYS A 333 8.82 -17.12 -21.29
CA LYS A 333 8.59 -16.50 -22.61
C LYS A 333 8.72 -17.49 -23.78
N TYR A 334 9.67 -18.42 -23.74
CA TYR A 334 9.88 -19.38 -24.83
C TYR A 334 9.01 -20.63 -24.77
N PHE A 335 8.73 -21.14 -23.55
CA PHE A 335 8.08 -22.43 -23.35
C PHE A 335 6.67 -22.32 -22.74
N GLY A 336 6.24 -21.12 -22.36
CA GLY A 336 4.99 -20.94 -21.62
C GLY A 336 5.01 -21.66 -20.27
N ARG A 337 3.82 -21.93 -19.73
CA ARG A 337 3.65 -22.73 -18.50
C ARG A 337 3.46 -24.20 -18.84
N ILE A 338 4.33 -25.06 -18.31
CA ILE A 338 4.34 -26.52 -18.50
C ILE A 338 4.08 -27.31 -17.21
N THR A 339 4.17 -26.66 -16.04
CA THR A 339 3.87 -27.26 -14.73
C THR A 339 2.92 -26.38 -13.92
N LYS A 340 2.16 -26.99 -13.00
CA LYS A 340 1.31 -26.26 -12.05
C LYS A 340 2.08 -25.70 -10.86
N ASP A 341 3.33 -26.12 -10.66
CA ASP A 341 4.18 -25.71 -9.53
C ASP A 341 4.56 -24.21 -9.58
N GLU A 342 4.15 -23.47 -8.54
CA GLU A 342 4.42 -22.03 -8.41
C GLU A 342 5.89 -21.69 -8.17
N VAL A 343 6.67 -22.59 -7.56
CA VAL A 343 8.09 -22.38 -7.30
C VAL A 343 8.86 -22.45 -8.62
N LEU A 344 8.50 -23.40 -9.48
CA LEU A 344 9.18 -23.59 -10.77
C LEU A 344 8.85 -22.50 -11.80
N GLN A 345 7.59 -22.07 -11.93
CA GLN A 345 7.15 -21.16 -12.99
C GLN A 345 6.39 -19.90 -12.53
N GLY A 346 6.36 -19.64 -11.23
CA GLY A 346 5.74 -18.46 -10.64
C GLY A 346 4.26 -18.68 -10.33
N ILE A 347 3.70 -17.74 -9.56
CA ILE A 347 2.29 -17.74 -9.16
C ILE A 347 1.36 -17.45 -10.35
N PRO A 348 1.67 -16.50 -11.27
CA PRO A 348 0.79 -16.25 -12.41
C PRO A 348 0.48 -17.51 -13.24
N GLY A 349 -0.79 -17.86 -13.37
CA GLY A 349 -1.25 -19.07 -14.08
C GLY A 349 -1.17 -20.38 -13.27
N SER A 350 -0.81 -20.33 -11.98
CA SER A 350 -0.85 -21.49 -11.08
C SER A 350 -2.29 -21.81 -10.62
N PRO A 351 -2.54 -22.93 -9.92
CA PRO A 351 -3.81 -23.14 -9.23
C PRO A 351 -4.04 -22.11 -8.11
N THR A 352 -5.28 -21.63 -7.95
CA THR A 352 -5.66 -20.77 -6.82
C THR A 352 -5.48 -21.52 -5.50
N ASN A 353 -4.88 -20.89 -4.50
CA ASN A 353 -4.66 -21.50 -3.20
C ASN A 353 -4.86 -20.53 -2.04
N GLN A 354 -5.85 -20.82 -1.20
CA GLN A 354 -6.17 -20.05 0.00
C GLN A 354 -5.40 -20.50 1.25
N HIS A 355 -4.68 -21.62 1.18
CA HIS A 355 -3.96 -22.23 2.30
C HIS A 355 -4.87 -22.51 3.52
N GLY A 356 -6.11 -22.93 3.25
CA GLY A 356 -7.09 -23.32 4.27
C GLY A 356 -7.82 -22.17 4.99
N VAL A 357 -7.51 -20.92 4.64
CA VAL A 357 -8.10 -19.71 5.26
C VAL A 357 -8.64 -18.81 4.14
N PRO A 358 -9.89 -18.32 4.20
CA PRO A 358 -10.40 -17.37 3.20
C PRO A 358 -9.49 -16.16 3.00
N TYR A 359 -9.44 -15.63 1.78
CA TYR A 359 -8.63 -14.46 1.48
C TYR A 359 -9.21 -13.19 2.11
N SER A 360 -8.32 -12.48 2.81
CA SER A 360 -8.49 -11.11 3.25
C SER A 360 -7.11 -10.49 3.40
N LEU A 361 -7.04 -9.16 3.31
CA LEU A 361 -5.95 -8.43 3.93
C LEU A 361 -6.18 -8.36 5.43
N THR A 362 -5.12 -8.10 6.18
CA THR A 362 -5.09 -8.26 7.62
C THR A 362 -4.79 -6.95 8.34
N GLU A 363 -5.16 -6.86 9.61
CA GLU A 363 -4.82 -5.68 10.43
C GLU A 363 -3.30 -5.52 10.59
N GLU A 364 -2.54 -6.60 10.62
CA GLU A 364 -1.08 -6.56 10.67
C GLU A 364 -0.49 -6.07 9.33
N PHE A 365 -1.13 -6.40 8.20
CA PHE A 365 -0.78 -5.84 6.89
C PHE A 365 -1.00 -4.32 6.84
N VAL A 366 -2.11 -3.85 7.40
CA VAL A 366 -2.38 -2.40 7.53
C VAL A 366 -1.31 -1.73 8.38
N ALA A 367 -0.95 -2.33 9.53
CA ALA A 367 0.01 -1.75 10.46
C ALA A 367 1.43 -1.63 9.89
N VAL A 368 1.92 -2.63 9.14
CA VAL A 368 3.28 -2.61 8.57
C VAL A 368 3.41 -1.75 7.30
N TYR A 369 2.30 -1.32 6.71
CA TYR A 369 2.25 -0.41 5.56
C TYR A 369 2.09 1.07 5.94
N ARG A 370 2.12 1.41 7.24
CA ARG A 370 2.22 2.80 7.69
C ARG A 370 3.63 3.31 7.40
N MET A 371 3.82 3.87 6.20
CA MET A 371 5.12 4.29 5.66
C MET A 371 5.18 5.80 5.40
N HIS A 372 4.43 6.60 6.17
CA HIS A 372 4.36 8.07 6.05
C HIS A 372 5.72 8.81 6.03
N PRO A 373 6.80 8.34 6.71
CA PRO A 373 8.12 8.96 6.58
C PRO A 373 8.65 9.07 5.14
N LEU A 374 8.14 8.28 4.20
CA LEU A 374 8.51 8.35 2.78
C LEU A 374 8.22 9.72 2.15
N ILE A 375 7.23 10.47 2.66
CA ILE A 375 6.81 11.75 2.09
C ILE A 375 7.76 12.89 2.54
N PRO A 376 8.36 13.68 1.63
CA PRO A 376 9.11 14.88 1.99
C PRO A 376 8.20 15.99 2.54
N ASP A 377 8.78 16.94 3.29
CA ASP A 377 8.05 18.18 3.64
C ASP A 377 8.15 19.22 2.51
N HIS A 378 9.30 19.27 1.82
CA HIS A 378 9.62 20.23 0.75
C HIS A 378 9.89 19.53 -0.58
N PHE A 379 9.37 20.09 -1.68
CA PHE A 379 9.42 19.54 -3.02
C PHE A 379 10.02 20.55 -4.00
N VAL A 380 10.94 20.08 -4.84
CA VAL A 380 11.63 20.90 -5.85
C VAL A 380 11.27 20.38 -7.23
N PHE A 381 10.67 21.22 -8.06
CA PHE A 381 10.26 20.88 -9.42
C PHE A 381 11.20 21.48 -10.44
N ARG A 382 11.65 20.66 -11.39
CA ARG A 382 12.62 21.02 -12.42
C ARG A 382 12.15 20.58 -13.78
N SER A 383 12.56 21.32 -14.81
CA SER A 383 12.25 20.94 -16.18
C SER A 383 13.04 19.71 -16.61
N VAL A 384 12.38 18.72 -17.22
CA VAL A 384 13.05 17.57 -17.84
C VAL A 384 13.93 17.99 -19.02
N ALA A 385 13.63 19.13 -19.67
CA ALA A 385 14.34 19.59 -20.85
C ALA A 385 15.77 20.10 -20.56
N ASP A 386 15.96 20.79 -19.44
CA ASP A 386 17.24 21.45 -19.11
C ASP A 386 17.57 21.50 -17.60
N ASN A 387 16.80 20.81 -16.76
CA ASN A 387 16.96 20.72 -15.30
C ASN A 387 16.87 22.08 -14.56
N LYS A 388 16.38 23.15 -15.21
CA LYS A 388 16.12 24.42 -14.54
C LYS A 388 15.03 24.27 -13.48
N LEU A 389 15.20 25.00 -12.38
CA LEU A 389 14.17 25.13 -11.34
C LEU A 389 12.92 25.77 -11.96
N ILE A 390 11.77 25.15 -11.74
CA ILE A 390 10.46 25.69 -12.12
C ILE A 390 9.79 26.27 -10.88
N ALA A 391 9.67 25.46 -9.83
CA ALA A 391 8.97 25.83 -8.61
C ALA A 391 9.48 25.04 -7.39
N GLU A 392 9.17 25.57 -6.21
CA GLU A 392 9.36 24.92 -4.92
C GLU A 392 8.03 25.01 -4.16
N HIS A 393 7.62 23.91 -3.55
CA HIS A 393 6.35 23.79 -2.83
C HIS A 393 6.55 23.00 -1.55
N GLU A 394 5.76 23.31 -0.53
CA GLU A 394 5.66 22.48 0.67
C GLU A 394 4.54 21.45 0.48
N LEU A 395 4.54 20.38 1.30
CA LEU A 395 3.52 19.31 1.19
C LEU A 395 2.07 19.83 1.14
N PRO A 396 1.64 20.83 1.96
CA PRO A 396 0.28 21.35 1.91
C PRO A 396 -0.15 21.88 0.53
N ASP A 397 0.80 22.47 -0.22
CA ASP A 397 0.56 23.01 -1.57
C ASP A 397 0.37 21.91 -2.62
N LEU A 398 0.64 20.65 -2.27
CA LEU A 398 0.52 19.49 -3.16
C LEU A 398 -0.68 18.60 -2.82
N THR A 399 -1.45 18.93 -1.78
CA THR A 399 -2.62 18.15 -1.33
C THR A 399 -3.84 18.37 -2.23
N VAL A 400 -4.88 17.53 -2.06
CA VAL A 400 -6.07 17.43 -2.91
C VAL A 400 -6.66 18.77 -3.38
N ARG A 401 -6.65 19.81 -2.54
CA ARG A 401 -7.20 21.14 -2.87
C ARG A 401 -6.42 21.87 -3.96
N HIS A 402 -5.14 21.56 -4.11
CA HIS A 402 -4.20 22.28 -4.95
C HIS A 402 -3.69 21.43 -6.11
N VAL A 403 -4.07 20.15 -6.19
CA VAL A 403 -3.58 19.24 -7.26
C VAL A 403 -3.81 19.82 -8.65
N ARG A 404 -5.03 20.28 -8.95
CA ARG A 404 -5.34 20.89 -10.26
C ARG A 404 -4.55 22.18 -10.50
N ASP A 405 -4.36 23.02 -9.48
CA ASP A 405 -3.53 24.22 -9.57
C ASP A 405 -2.06 23.87 -9.90
N ARG A 406 -1.52 22.84 -9.25
CA ARG A 406 -0.15 22.35 -9.50
C ARG A 406 0.00 21.73 -10.88
N LEU A 407 -1.01 21.02 -11.40
CA LEU A 407 -0.97 20.47 -12.76
C LEU A 407 -1.16 21.54 -13.85
N ASN A 408 -1.79 22.68 -13.54
CA ASN A 408 -1.80 23.85 -14.42
C ASN A 408 -0.44 24.57 -14.45
N GLU A 409 0.26 24.61 -13.31
CA GLU A 409 1.58 25.24 -13.17
C GLU A 409 2.70 24.38 -13.77
N LEU A 410 2.64 23.07 -13.56
CA LEU A 410 3.72 22.13 -13.83
C LEU A 410 3.31 21.11 -14.88
N LYS A 411 4.17 20.89 -15.89
CA LYS A 411 3.97 19.79 -16.83
C LYS A 411 4.15 18.45 -16.11
N MET A 412 3.31 17.47 -16.45
CA MET A 412 3.37 16.15 -15.82
C MET A 412 4.72 15.46 -16.02
N ASP A 413 5.35 15.62 -17.19
CA ASP A 413 6.72 15.17 -17.49
C ASP A 413 7.75 15.75 -16.50
N ASP A 414 7.63 17.04 -16.18
CA ASP A 414 8.52 17.74 -15.24
C ASP A 414 8.29 17.24 -13.81
N ILE A 415 7.05 16.91 -13.43
CA ILE A 415 6.73 16.29 -12.14
C ILE A 415 7.34 14.88 -12.06
N PHE A 416 7.13 14.03 -13.07
CA PHE A 416 7.73 12.68 -13.12
C PHE A 416 9.25 12.74 -13.04
N TYR A 417 9.88 13.63 -13.81
CA TYR A 417 11.32 13.85 -13.76
C TYR A 417 11.78 14.29 -12.37
N SER A 418 11.10 15.26 -11.77
CA SER A 418 11.44 15.78 -10.44
C SER A 418 11.30 14.70 -9.36
N PHE A 419 10.24 13.90 -9.40
CA PHE A 419 10.03 12.78 -8.47
C PHE A 419 11.04 11.66 -8.72
N GLY A 420 11.40 11.40 -9.97
CA GLY A 420 12.44 10.45 -10.34
C GLY A 420 13.84 10.85 -9.84
N ARG A 421 14.08 12.15 -9.63
CA ARG A 421 15.34 12.72 -9.10
C ARG A 421 15.35 12.89 -7.59
N ALA A 422 14.21 13.15 -6.98
CA ALA A 422 14.07 13.36 -5.55
C ALA A 422 14.12 12.03 -4.78
N TYR A 423 14.58 12.09 -3.54
CA TYR A 423 14.54 10.95 -2.62
C TYR A 423 13.28 11.00 -1.76
N PRO A 424 12.65 9.84 -1.46
CA PRO A 424 11.69 9.78 -0.37
C PRO A 424 12.44 9.78 0.98
N GLY A 425 11.73 9.99 2.08
CA GLY A 425 12.33 9.87 3.41
C GLY A 425 12.55 8.41 3.84
N ALA A 426 13.61 8.13 4.59
CA ALA A 426 13.83 6.82 5.21
C ALA A 426 12.79 6.53 6.29
N ILE A 427 12.32 5.27 6.36
CA ILE A 427 11.35 4.81 7.36
C ILE A 427 12.06 4.58 8.70
N ASN A 428 12.35 5.67 9.40
CA ASN A 428 13.10 5.73 10.65
C ASN A 428 12.35 6.56 11.69
N LEU A 429 12.77 6.43 12.96
CA LEU A 429 12.44 7.43 13.98
C LEU A 429 12.99 8.81 13.57
N HIS A 430 12.36 9.87 14.07
CA HIS A 430 12.72 11.26 13.81
C HIS A 430 12.73 11.64 12.32
N ASN A 431 11.84 11.04 11.52
CA ASN A 431 11.72 11.32 10.09
C ASN A 431 10.27 11.36 9.58
N PHE A 432 9.27 11.42 10.47
CA PHE A 432 7.85 11.58 10.10
C PHE A 432 7.59 13.04 9.68
N PRO A 433 6.89 13.30 8.56
CA PRO A 433 6.75 14.65 8.01
C PRO A 433 6.00 15.57 8.98
N ARG A 434 6.49 16.79 9.17
CA ARG A 434 5.89 17.75 10.10
C ARG A 434 4.48 18.14 9.67
N HIS A 435 4.28 18.29 8.37
CA HIS A 435 2.96 18.61 7.79
C HIS A 435 1.94 17.51 8.03
N LEU A 436 2.36 16.26 8.25
CA LEU A 436 1.45 15.15 8.58
C LEU A 436 1.09 15.07 10.08
N GLN A 437 1.88 15.70 10.96
CA GLN A 437 1.57 15.82 12.39
C GLN A 437 0.63 16.99 12.70
N TYR A 438 0.44 17.89 11.74
CA TYR A 438 -0.53 18.98 11.76
C TYR A 438 -1.32 18.98 10.45
N PHE A 439 -1.73 17.80 10.00
CA PHE A 439 -2.34 17.62 8.71
C PHE A 439 -3.72 18.28 8.70
N LYS A 440 -3.90 19.23 7.80
CA LYS A 440 -5.17 19.91 7.57
C LYS A 440 -5.97 19.12 6.54
N ARG A 441 -7.04 18.44 6.99
CA ARG A 441 -7.96 17.71 6.14
C ARG A 441 -8.81 18.64 5.26
N TYR A 442 -9.56 18.05 4.34
CA TYR A 442 -10.44 18.77 3.43
C TYR A 442 -11.58 19.53 4.13
N ASP A 443 -12.01 19.15 5.33
CA ASP A 443 -12.98 19.90 6.15
C ASP A 443 -12.33 20.95 7.07
N ASP A 444 -11.07 21.30 6.80
CA ASP A 444 -10.19 22.14 7.61
C ASP A 444 -9.83 21.57 8.99
N SER A 445 -10.34 20.38 9.38
CA SER A 445 -9.93 19.73 10.64
C SER A 445 -8.44 19.42 10.62
N VAL A 446 -7.80 19.54 11.79
CA VAL A 446 -6.36 19.30 11.94
C VAL A 446 -6.18 18.00 12.70
N VAL A 447 -5.33 17.11 12.16
CA VAL A 447 -5.05 15.81 12.75
C VAL A 447 -3.55 15.54 12.85
N ASP A 448 -3.16 14.83 13.90
CA ASP A 448 -1.80 14.31 14.07
C ASP A 448 -1.80 12.86 13.57
N LEU A 449 -1.40 12.67 12.31
CA LEU A 449 -1.44 11.36 11.69
C LEU A 449 -0.51 10.36 12.39
N ALA A 450 0.61 10.83 12.94
CA ALA A 450 1.53 9.98 13.70
C ALA A 450 0.90 9.47 15.00
N ALA A 451 0.20 10.33 15.75
CA ALA A 451 -0.52 9.92 16.96
C ALA A 451 -1.71 9.00 16.62
N ILE A 452 -2.43 9.28 15.53
CA ILE A 452 -3.51 8.42 15.02
C ILE A 452 -2.98 7.02 14.71
N ASP A 453 -1.88 6.91 13.95
CA ASP A 453 -1.32 5.63 13.54
C ASP A 453 -0.96 4.73 14.72
N ILE A 454 -0.38 5.30 15.77
CA ILE A 454 -0.07 4.61 17.02
C ILE A 454 -1.36 4.10 17.66
N LEU A 455 -2.33 5.00 17.87
CA LEU A 455 -3.57 4.66 18.56
C LEU A 455 -4.40 3.64 17.79
N ARG A 456 -4.42 3.71 16.45
CA ARG A 456 -5.14 2.76 15.58
C ARG A 456 -4.62 1.34 15.71
N ALA A 457 -3.30 1.14 15.80
CA ALA A 457 -2.74 -0.19 16.00
C ALA A 457 -3.19 -0.77 17.35
N ARG A 458 -3.15 0.04 18.41
CA ARG A 458 -3.57 -0.35 19.77
C ARG A 458 -5.08 -0.65 19.81
N GLU A 459 -5.91 0.27 19.29
CA GLU A 459 -7.37 0.17 19.23
C GLU A 459 -7.84 -1.08 18.50
N ARG A 460 -7.12 -1.48 17.44
CA ARG A 460 -7.48 -2.64 16.62
C ARG A 460 -6.89 -3.94 17.14
N GLY A 461 -6.29 -3.95 18.33
CA GLY A 461 -5.70 -5.14 18.93
C GLY A 461 -4.54 -5.71 18.12
N VAL A 462 -3.78 -4.88 17.41
CA VAL A 462 -2.52 -5.33 16.78
C VAL A 462 -1.47 -5.44 17.89
N PRO A 463 -0.78 -6.58 18.06
CA PRO A 463 0.22 -6.74 19.10
C PRO A 463 1.34 -5.69 19.04
N ARG A 464 1.83 -5.29 20.22
CA ARG A 464 3.04 -4.45 20.38
C ARG A 464 4.28 -5.16 19.81
N TYR A 465 5.37 -4.42 19.61
CA TYR A 465 6.51 -4.86 18.80
C TYR A 465 7.10 -6.24 19.19
N ASN A 466 7.43 -6.46 20.46
CA ASN A 466 8.06 -7.71 20.88
C ASN A 466 7.12 -8.92 20.76
N GLU A 467 5.85 -8.76 21.13
CA GLU A 467 4.86 -9.81 20.97
C GLU A 467 4.59 -10.12 19.50
N PHE A 468 4.49 -9.09 18.66
CA PHE A 468 4.40 -9.23 17.22
C PHE A 468 5.58 -10.05 16.65
N ARG A 469 6.82 -9.78 17.11
CA ARG A 469 8.00 -10.57 16.73
C ARG A 469 7.90 -12.02 17.17
N ARG A 470 7.45 -12.30 18.40
CA ARG A 470 7.26 -13.68 18.88
C ARG A 470 6.27 -14.45 17.99
N LEU A 471 5.13 -13.83 17.70
CA LEU A 471 4.05 -14.43 16.92
C LEU A 471 4.43 -14.61 15.44
N LEU A 472 5.33 -13.77 14.91
CA LEU A 472 5.94 -13.95 13.58
C LEU A 472 7.26 -14.72 13.60
N ARG A 473 7.53 -15.47 14.69
CA ARG A 473 8.66 -16.41 14.81
C ARG A 473 10.03 -15.76 14.73
N LEU A 474 10.11 -14.46 15.02
CA LEU A 474 11.35 -13.74 15.21
C LEU A 474 11.84 -13.87 16.65
N LYS A 475 13.09 -13.45 16.90
CA LYS A 475 13.63 -13.27 18.25
C LYS A 475 13.15 -11.91 18.79
N PRO A 476 12.46 -11.82 19.93
CA PRO A 476 12.13 -10.53 20.54
C PRO A 476 13.41 -9.82 21.03
N ALA A 477 13.38 -8.49 21.14
CA ALA A 477 14.49 -7.72 21.69
C ALA A 477 14.48 -7.84 23.23
N SER A 478 15.60 -8.22 23.84
CA SER A 478 15.71 -8.35 25.31
C SER A 478 16.01 -7.03 26.02
N SER A 479 16.46 -6.00 25.27
CA SER A 479 16.71 -4.66 25.76
C SER A 479 16.50 -3.64 24.65
N PHE A 480 16.49 -2.35 25.00
CA PHE A 480 16.44 -1.25 24.02
C PHE A 480 17.68 -1.23 23.11
N GLU A 481 18.85 -1.61 23.63
CA GLU A 481 20.10 -1.73 22.85
C GLU A 481 20.09 -2.92 21.88
N GLU A 482 19.29 -3.95 22.13
CA GLU A 482 19.07 -5.01 21.13
C GLU A 482 18.03 -4.60 20.08
N LEU A 483 17.08 -3.73 20.45
CA LEU A 483 16.05 -3.25 19.53
C LEU A 483 16.63 -2.33 18.44
N THR A 484 17.58 -1.47 18.80
CA THR A 484 18.17 -0.48 17.88
C THR A 484 19.67 -0.33 18.09
N ASP A 485 20.41 -0.12 17.00
CA ASP A 485 21.85 0.18 17.00
C ASP A 485 22.16 1.66 17.25
N ASN A 486 21.13 2.52 17.34
CA ASN A 486 21.26 3.92 17.68
C ASN A 486 21.14 4.14 19.21
N PRO A 487 22.23 4.50 19.91
CA PRO A 487 22.21 4.64 21.38
C PRO A 487 21.32 5.78 21.87
N GLN A 488 21.12 6.84 21.07
CA GLN A 488 20.20 7.92 21.41
C GLN A 488 18.75 7.41 21.38
N TRP A 489 18.36 6.70 20.33
CA TRP A 489 17.02 6.13 20.22
C TRP A 489 16.77 5.11 21.35
N ALA A 490 17.74 4.27 21.68
CA ALA A 490 17.63 3.34 22.82
C ALA A 490 17.35 4.08 24.14
N ALA A 491 18.04 5.20 24.40
CA ALA A 491 17.82 6.02 25.59
C ALA A 491 16.44 6.71 25.60
N GLU A 492 15.99 7.23 24.46
CA GLU A 492 14.68 7.86 24.31
C GLU A 492 13.54 6.85 24.50
N LEU A 493 13.65 5.67 23.88
CA LEU A 493 12.70 4.57 24.04
C LEU A 493 12.64 4.12 25.49
N ARG A 494 13.79 3.94 26.16
CA ARG A 494 13.85 3.62 27.59
C ARG A 494 13.11 4.62 28.44
N ARG A 495 13.30 5.92 28.18
CA ARG A 495 12.65 6.99 28.93
C ARG A 495 11.13 7.02 28.74
N ILE A 496 10.64 6.74 27.52
CA ILE A 496 9.21 6.82 27.20
C ILE A 496 8.46 5.55 27.60
N TYR A 497 9.04 4.37 27.32
CA TYR A 497 8.36 3.09 27.51
C TYR A 497 8.71 2.41 28.84
N GLY A 498 9.90 2.66 29.39
CA GLY A 498 10.42 1.99 30.60
C GLY A 498 10.79 0.51 30.39
N ASP A 499 9.96 -0.23 29.66
CA ASP A 499 10.09 -1.65 29.34
C ASP A 499 10.00 -1.87 27.81
N VAL A 500 10.88 -2.70 27.27
CA VAL A 500 10.93 -3.04 25.84
C VAL A 500 9.68 -3.76 25.35
N GLU A 501 8.97 -4.47 26.24
CA GLU A 501 7.70 -5.13 25.90
C GLU A 501 6.56 -4.15 25.58
N ARG A 502 6.67 -2.91 26.04
CA ARG A 502 5.64 -1.87 25.85
C ARG A 502 5.78 -1.10 24.53
N VAL A 503 6.87 -1.32 23.78
CA VAL A 503 7.16 -0.56 22.56
C VAL A 503 6.09 -0.82 21.50
N ASP A 504 5.45 0.26 21.03
CA ASP A 504 4.50 0.20 19.93
C ASP A 504 5.09 -0.45 18.69
N LEU A 505 4.27 -1.23 17.96
CA LEU A 505 4.71 -1.91 16.75
C LEU A 505 5.40 -0.93 15.78
N MET A 506 4.72 0.14 15.38
CA MET A 506 5.27 1.13 14.43
C MET A 506 6.61 1.71 14.89
N ILE A 507 6.76 1.99 16.20
CA ILE A 507 7.99 2.54 16.77
C ILE A 507 9.12 1.52 16.72
N GLY A 508 8.84 0.26 17.07
CA GLY A 508 9.81 -0.82 16.93
C GLY A 508 10.22 -1.04 15.47
N LEU A 509 9.28 -1.04 14.52
CA LEU A 509 9.58 -1.17 13.08
C LEU A 509 10.49 -0.05 12.57
N TYR A 510 10.33 1.18 13.06
CA TYR A 510 11.12 2.33 12.64
C TYR A 510 12.51 2.37 13.27
N ALA A 511 12.64 1.86 14.50
CA ALA A 511 13.90 1.81 15.23
C ALA A 511 14.76 0.58 14.88
N GLU A 512 14.15 -0.49 14.34
CA GLU A 512 14.82 -1.74 13.99
C GLU A 512 15.90 -1.54 12.91
N PRO A 513 17.13 -2.04 13.14
CA PRO A 513 18.18 -2.08 12.12
C PRO A 513 17.72 -2.90 10.90
N LYS A 514 17.80 -2.27 9.72
CA LYS A 514 17.29 -2.86 8.48
C LYS A 514 18.33 -3.79 7.85
N PRO A 515 17.93 -4.92 7.24
CA PRO A 515 18.83 -5.69 6.37
C PRO A 515 19.45 -4.80 5.28
N PRO A 516 20.69 -5.07 4.83
CA PRO A 516 21.30 -4.31 3.74
C PRO A 516 20.40 -4.25 2.50
N GLY A 517 20.14 -3.04 2.01
CA GLY A 517 19.28 -2.80 0.85
C GLY A 517 17.78 -2.74 1.14
N PHE A 518 17.35 -2.84 2.40
CA PHE A 518 15.93 -2.71 2.77
C PHE A 518 15.55 -1.27 3.14
N GLY A 519 14.37 -0.85 2.68
CA GLY A 519 13.73 0.41 3.06
C GLY A 519 12.89 0.33 4.35
N PHE A 520 12.55 -0.88 4.80
CA PHE A 520 11.78 -1.14 6.02
C PHE A 520 12.34 -2.34 6.81
N SER A 521 11.83 -2.58 8.02
CA SER A 521 12.36 -3.59 8.94
C SER A 521 12.15 -5.04 8.48
N ASP A 522 12.97 -5.96 9.00
CA ASP A 522 12.77 -7.40 8.76
C ASP A 522 11.48 -7.91 9.41
N THR A 523 11.06 -7.31 10.53
CA THR A 523 9.73 -7.57 11.12
C THR A 523 8.59 -7.28 10.15
N ALA A 524 8.59 -6.09 9.51
CA ALA A 524 7.58 -5.77 8.49
C ALA A 524 7.68 -6.74 7.30
N PHE A 525 8.90 -7.11 6.90
CA PHE A 525 9.15 -8.06 5.82
C PHE A 525 8.49 -9.44 6.05
N ARG A 526 8.30 -9.88 7.30
CA ARG A 526 7.59 -11.15 7.61
C ARG A 526 6.13 -11.12 7.22
N ILE A 527 5.46 -9.97 7.33
CA ILE A 527 4.10 -9.82 6.80
C ILE A 527 4.15 -9.74 5.27
N PHE A 528 5.10 -8.99 4.70
CA PHE A 528 5.24 -8.89 3.23
C PHE A 528 5.46 -10.24 2.56
N ILE A 529 6.36 -11.09 3.05
CA ILE A 529 6.65 -12.38 2.41
C ILE A 529 5.41 -13.31 2.37
N LEU A 530 4.57 -13.22 3.41
CA LEU A 530 3.31 -13.95 3.47
C LEU A 530 2.27 -13.30 2.54
N MET A 531 1.94 -12.04 2.81
CA MET A 531 0.78 -11.38 2.22
C MET A 531 1.01 -10.99 0.74
N ALA A 532 2.23 -10.62 0.33
CA ALA A 532 2.49 -10.29 -1.08
C ALA A 532 2.29 -11.50 -2.01
N SER A 533 2.74 -12.70 -1.59
CA SER A 533 2.46 -13.93 -2.34
C SER A 533 0.97 -14.28 -2.31
N ARG A 534 0.32 -14.10 -1.16
CA ARG A 534 -1.10 -14.38 -0.96
C ARG A 534 -2.00 -13.52 -1.85
N ARG A 535 -1.71 -12.23 -2.04
CA ARG A 535 -2.47 -11.36 -2.96
C ARG A 535 -2.54 -11.91 -4.39
N LEU A 536 -1.49 -12.63 -4.83
CA LEU A 536 -1.44 -13.27 -6.14
C LEU A 536 -2.07 -14.67 -6.10
N GLU A 537 -1.70 -15.51 -5.13
CA GLU A 537 -2.12 -16.93 -5.05
C GLU A 537 -3.61 -17.13 -4.77
N SER A 538 -4.21 -16.17 -4.06
CA SER A 538 -5.62 -16.23 -3.67
C SER A 538 -6.58 -15.70 -4.73
N ASP A 539 -6.10 -15.00 -5.74
CA ASP A 539 -6.93 -14.32 -6.75
C ASP A 539 -7.02 -15.17 -8.02
N ARG A 540 -8.24 -15.53 -8.45
CA ARG A 540 -8.42 -16.37 -9.65
C ARG A 540 -7.82 -15.74 -10.89
N PHE A 541 -7.85 -14.41 -11.00
CA PHE A 541 -7.40 -13.67 -12.18
C PHE A 541 -5.86 -13.58 -12.27
N PHE A 542 -5.13 -13.84 -11.19
CA PHE A 542 -3.69 -14.09 -11.24
C PHE A 542 -3.36 -15.59 -11.31
N THR A 543 -4.28 -16.47 -10.98
CA THR A 543 -4.04 -17.92 -10.95
C THR A 543 -4.76 -18.61 -12.09
N ARG A 544 -5.84 -19.34 -11.80
CA ARG A 544 -6.51 -20.21 -12.78
C ARG A 544 -7.01 -19.46 -14.02
N ASP A 545 -7.42 -18.20 -13.89
CA ASP A 545 -7.99 -17.39 -14.96
C ASP A 545 -6.97 -16.42 -15.58
N TYR A 546 -5.69 -16.49 -15.17
CA TYR A 546 -4.59 -15.78 -15.83
C TYR A 546 -4.19 -16.49 -17.14
N ARG A 547 -5.08 -16.43 -18.14
CA ARG A 547 -4.96 -17.15 -19.41
C ARG A 547 -5.55 -16.33 -20.58
N PRO A 548 -5.14 -16.60 -21.84
CA PRO A 548 -5.62 -15.85 -23.00
C PRO A 548 -7.13 -15.89 -23.22
N GLU A 549 -7.86 -16.91 -22.77
CA GLU A 549 -9.32 -16.97 -22.92
C GLU A 549 -10.03 -15.90 -22.08
N ILE A 550 -9.40 -15.49 -20.97
CA ILE A 550 -9.95 -14.49 -20.06
C ILE A 550 -9.34 -13.12 -20.34
N TYR A 551 -8.04 -13.05 -20.66
CA TYR A 551 -7.31 -11.79 -20.86
C TYR A 551 -7.19 -11.34 -22.32
N THR A 552 -7.55 -12.20 -23.28
CA THR A 552 -7.15 -12.17 -24.70
C THR A 552 -5.65 -12.46 -24.91
N PRO A 553 -5.24 -13.06 -26.05
CA PRO A 553 -3.83 -13.16 -26.42
C PRO A 553 -3.10 -11.81 -26.42
N ALA A 554 -3.73 -10.76 -26.96
CA ALA A 554 -3.17 -9.41 -26.99
C ALA A 554 -2.95 -8.83 -25.59
N GLY A 555 -3.90 -9.05 -24.68
CA GLY A 555 -3.79 -8.60 -23.29
C GLY A 555 -2.67 -9.30 -22.53
N MET A 556 -2.50 -10.61 -22.74
CA MET A 556 -1.38 -11.37 -22.17
C MET A 556 -0.03 -10.87 -22.70
N ASP A 557 0.09 -10.66 -24.01
CA ASP A 557 1.30 -10.07 -24.61
C ASP A 557 1.59 -8.66 -24.08
N TRP A 558 0.54 -7.84 -23.88
CA TRP A 558 0.70 -6.52 -23.27
C TRP A 558 1.30 -6.62 -21.87
N ILE A 559 0.83 -7.52 -21.01
CA ILE A 559 1.40 -7.71 -19.67
C ILE A 559 2.85 -8.17 -19.74
N ASP A 560 3.15 -9.15 -20.59
CA ASP A 560 4.49 -9.74 -20.68
C ASP A 560 5.53 -8.76 -21.24
N SER A 561 5.14 -7.93 -22.21
CA SER A 561 6.03 -7.00 -22.91
C SER A 561 6.24 -5.66 -22.19
N ASN A 562 5.55 -5.39 -21.09
CA ASN A 562 5.59 -4.10 -20.40
C ASN A 562 6.15 -4.15 -18.96
N THR A 563 6.75 -3.03 -18.57
CA THR A 563 7.34 -2.73 -17.24
C THR A 563 7.01 -1.28 -16.87
N MET A 564 7.34 -0.81 -15.67
CA MET A 564 7.12 0.61 -15.32
C MET A 564 7.83 1.56 -16.31
N ARG A 565 9.02 1.18 -16.77
CA ARG A 565 9.78 1.95 -17.77
C ARG A 565 9.00 2.13 -19.08
N THR A 566 8.45 1.05 -19.64
CA THR A 566 7.76 1.10 -20.93
C THR A 566 6.47 1.90 -20.81
N VAL A 567 5.76 1.79 -19.69
CA VAL A 567 4.55 2.58 -19.40
C VAL A 567 4.89 4.07 -19.32
N LEU A 568 5.91 4.46 -18.55
CA LEU A 568 6.38 5.85 -18.46
C LEU A 568 6.74 6.40 -19.85
N LEU A 569 7.54 5.68 -20.64
CA LEU A 569 8.03 6.16 -21.93
C LEU A 569 6.98 6.14 -23.04
N ARG A 570 5.94 5.31 -22.93
CA ARG A 570 4.80 5.32 -23.85
C ARG A 570 4.03 6.63 -23.76
N HIS A 571 3.82 7.12 -22.53
CA HIS A 571 2.97 8.29 -22.27
C HIS A 571 3.77 9.58 -22.11
N PHE A 572 5.03 9.49 -21.67
CA PHE A 572 5.92 10.61 -21.40
C PHE A 572 7.33 10.35 -21.99
N PRO A 573 7.47 10.33 -23.34
CA PRO A 573 8.73 9.98 -24.01
C PRO A 573 9.87 10.97 -23.73
N SER A 574 9.55 12.20 -23.27
CA SER A 574 10.55 13.20 -22.86
C SER A 574 11.43 12.74 -21.69
N LEU A 575 10.99 11.72 -20.93
CA LEU A 575 11.71 11.15 -19.79
C LEU A 575 12.88 10.24 -20.20
N GLU A 576 12.98 9.84 -21.48
CA GLU A 576 14.01 8.89 -21.96
C GLU A 576 15.46 9.30 -21.59
N PRO A 577 15.88 10.57 -21.71
CA PRO A 577 17.22 10.98 -21.28
C PRO A 577 17.49 10.74 -19.79
N ALA A 578 16.51 11.02 -18.92
CA ALA A 578 16.64 10.83 -17.47
C ALA A 578 16.67 9.36 -17.07
N LEU A 579 15.97 8.52 -17.83
CA LEU A 579 15.89 7.08 -17.63
C LEU A 579 17.04 6.30 -18.28
N ARG A 580 17.91 6.91 -19.08
CA ARG A 580 19.00 6.20 -19.74
C ARG A 580 19.94 5.54 -18.72
N GLY A 581 20.12 4.23 -18.82
CA GLY A 581 20.95 3.44 -17.89
C GLY A 581 20.28 3.13 -16.54
N VAL A 582 19.09 3.68 -16.26
CA VAL A 582 18.28 3.36 -15.08
C VAL A 582 17.65 1.98 -15.29
N LYS A 583 18.13 0.99 -14.51
CA LYS A 583 17.64 -0.40 -14.59
C LYS A 583 16.24 -0.58 -13.99
N ASN A 584 15.95 0.13 -12.90
CA ASN A 584 14.68 0.09 -12.20
C ASN A 584 14.12 1.52 -12.10
N PRO A 585 12.93 1.81 -12.65
CA PRO A 585 12.37 3.16 -12.65
C PRO A 585 12.09 3.76 -11.27
N PHE A 586 12.10 2.96 -10.21
CA PHE A 586 12.00 3.43 -8.82
C PHE A 586 13.35 3.74 -8.17
N ALA A 587 14.47 3.51 -8.87
CA ALA A 587 15.77 4.00 -8.46
C ALA A 587 15.96 5.47 -8.89
N PRO A 588 16.86 6.23 -8.26
CA PRO A 588 17.15 7.62 -8.62
C PRO A 588 17.54 7.79 -10.10
N TRP A 589 16.93 8.76 -10.78
CA TRP A 589 17.17 9.04 -12.20
C TRP A 589 18.40 9.94 -12.41
N ALA A 590 18.92 9.91 -13.63
CA ALA A 590 20.04 10.75 -14.02
C ALA A 590 19.59 12.20 -14.24
N ARG A 591 20.51 13.14 -14.01
CA ARG A 591 20.32 14.53 -14.41
C ARG A 591 20.31 14.66 -15.92
N VAL A 592 19.32 15.37 -16.46
CA VAL A 592 19.31 15.79 -17.86
C VAL A 592 20.06 17.12 -17.95
N ASP A 593 21.18 17.13 -18.66
CA ASP A 593 21.91 18.35 -18.98
C ASP A 593 21.59 18.79 -20.40
N ARG A 594 21.63 20.11 -20.64
CA ARG A 594 21.41 20.70 -21.95
C ARG A 594 22.50 20.19 -22.91
N ARG A 595 22.10 19.66 -24.06
CA ARG A 595 23.02 19.44 -25.18
C ARG A 595 23.35 20.75 -25.86
#